data_AF-A0A3D3NT49-F1
#
_entry.id   AF-A0A3D3NT49-F1
#
_cell.length_a   1.000
_cell.length_b   1.000
_cell.length_c   1.000
_cell.angle_alpha   90.00
_cell.angle_beta   90.00
_cell.angle_gamma   90.00
#
_symmetry.space_group_name_H-M   'P 1'
#
loop_
_entity.id
_entity.type
_entity.pdbx_description
1 polymer ?
#
loop_
_entity_poly.entity_id
_entity_poly.type
_entity_poly.pdbx_seq_one_letter_code
_entity_poly.pdbx_strand_id
1 'polypeptide(L)'
;AAGFLRIRDAAHPLDSSAVHPERYPLVEQMAADLGCTVADLMARPELRQKLDLKKYVSADVGLPTLQDIMSELAKPGRDPR
;
A
#
# COMPACT_ATOMS: atom_id res chain seq x y z
N ALA A 1 -17.43 -16.30 -5.77
CA ALA A 1 -18.07 -15.10 -5.18
C ALA A 1 -16.96 -14.14 -4.75
N ALA A 2 -16.70 -13.09 -5.53
CA ALA A 2 -15.71 -12.06 -5.22
C ALA A 2 -16.39 -10.98 -4.36
N GLY A 3 -16.25 -11.11 -3.04
CA GLY A 3 -16.74 -10.12 -2.09
C GLY A 3 -15.79 -8.93 -2.02
N PHE A 4 -15.99 -7.93 -2.87
CA PHE A 4 -15.30 -6.64 -2.78
C PHE A 4 -16.31 -5.51 -2.95
N LEU A 5 -17.17 -5.37 -1.94
CA LEU A 5 -17.97 -4.17 -1.75
C LEU A 5 -18.00 -3.87 -0.26
N ARG A 6 -16.97 -3.14 0.20
CA ARG A 6 -17.00 -2.42 1.47
C ARG A 6 -16.48 -1.02 1.22
N ILE A 7 -17.30 -0.26 0.53
CA ILE A 7 -17.31 1.20 0.58
C ILE A 7 -17.88 1.56 1.96
N ARG A 8 -17.10 2.20 2.81
CA ARG A 8 -17.59 2.93 3.99
C ARG A 8 -16.55 3.97 4.39
N ASP A 9 -16.73 5.18 3.85
CA ASP A 9 -16.29 6.47 4.40
C ASP A 9 -14.99 6.50 5.20
N ALA A 10 -13.84 6.32 4.53
CA ALA A 10 -12.54 6.72 5.08
C ALA A 10 -11.94 7.79 4.17
N ALA A 11 -11.66 8.98 4.70
CA ALA A 11 -11.18 10.15 3.95
C ALA A 11 -9.94 9.84 3.07
N HIS A 12 -9.00 9.03 3.56
CA HIS A 12 -8.13 8.17 2.78
C HIS A 12 -7.62 7.07 3.73
N PRO A 13 -7.68 5.76 3.39
CA PRO A 13 -7.18 4.71 4.28
C PRO A 13 -5.68 4.88 4.61
N LEU A 14 -4.94 5.55 3.75
CA LEU A 14 -3.53 5.89 3.94
C LEU A 14 -3.27 6.94 5.03
N ASP A 15 -4.26 7.73 5.45
CA ASP A 15 -4.10 8.67 6.58
C ASP A 15 -3.86 7.95 7.91
N SER A 16 -4.29 6.69 8.00
CA SER A 16 -4.00 5.85 9.16
C SER A 16 -2.58 5.28 9.15
N SER A 17 -1.86 5.43 8.03
CA SER A 17 -0.48 4.96 7.87
C SER A 17 0.50 6.13 7.90
N ALA A 18 1.77 5.84 8.17
CA ALA A 18 2.86 6.83 8.11
C ALA A 18 3.28 7.15 6.66
N VAL A 19 2.61 6.56 5.66
CA VAL A 19 2.96 6.74 4.26
C VAL A 19 2.73 8.19 3.85
N HIS A 20 3.78 8.83 3.37
CA HIS A 20 3.68 10.20 2.86
C HIS A 20 2.81 10.29 1.60
N PRO A 21 2.04 11.38 1.42
CA PRO A 21 1.12 11.59 0.28
C PRO A 21 1.79 11.49 -1.09
N GLU A 22 3.08 11.80 -1.18
CA GLU A 22 3.89 11.62 -2.39
C GLU A 22 3.91 10.16 -2.92
N ARG A 23 3.66 9.18 -2.04
CA ARG A 23 3.64 7.75 -2.39
C ARG A 23 2.24 7.19 -2.58
N TYR A 24 1.18 7.99 -2.37
CA TYR A 24 -0.20 7.58 -2.59
C TYR A 24 -0.45 7.07 -4.01
N PRO A 25 -0.05 7.80 -5.09
CA PRO A 25 -0.29 7.33 -6.45
C PRO A 25 0.38 5.98 -6.74
N LEU A 26 1.53 5.71 -6.11
CA LEU A 26 2.23 4.44 -6.26
C LEU A 26 1.46 3.29 -5.58
N VAL A 27 0.98 3.48 -4.36
CA VAL A 27 0.18 2.46 -3.64
C VAL A 27 -1.19 2.26 -4.31
N GLU A 28 -1.78 3.31 -4.87
CA GLU A 28 -3.01 3.20 -5.66
C GLU A 28 -2.81 2.38 -6.94
N GLN A 29 -1.71 2.60 -7.67
CA GLN A 29 -1.35 1.78 -8.83
C GLN A 29 -1.19 0.30 -8.45
N MET A 30 -0.50 0.03 -7.34
CA MET A 30 -0.35 -1.32 -6.78
C MET A 30 -1.70 -1.98 -6.46
N ALA A 31 -2.62 -1.22 -5.87
CA ALA A 31 -3.96 -1.70 -5.54
C ALA A 31 -4.76 -2.00 -6.82
N ALA A 32 -4.68 -1.12 -7.81
CA ALA A 32 -5.36 -1.27 -9.10
C ALA A 32 -4.87 -2.51 -9.87
N ASP A 33 -3.56 -2.77 -9.89
CA ASP A 33 -2.97 -3.96 -10.55
C ASP A 33 -3.50 -5.27 -9.92
N LEU A 34 -3.66 -5.29 -8.60
CA LEU A 34 -4.24 -6.43 -7.88
C LEU A 34 -5.77 -6.49 -7.93
N GLY A 35 -6.44 -5.47 -8.48
CA GLY A 35 -7.90 -5.36 -8.48
C GLY A 35 -8.48 -5.22 -7.07
N CYS A 36 -7.72 -4.67 -6.14
CA CYS A 36 -8.12 -4.47 -4.75
C CYS A 36 -8.02 -2.99 -4.35
N THR A 37 -8.46 -2.65 -3.14
CA THR A 37 -8.33 -1.30 -2.60
C THR A 37 -7.04 -1.16 -1.80
N VAL A 38 -6.58 0.09 -1.59
CA VAL A 38 -5.44 0.36 -0.72
C VAL A 38 -5.70 -0.13 0.72
N ALA A 39 -6.95 -0.03 1.19
CA ALA A 39 -7.37 -0.58 2.47
C ALA A 39 -7.21 -2.13 2.52
N ASP A 40 -7.54 -2.84 1.44
CA ASP A 40 -7.28 -4.28 1.33
C ASP A 40 -5.78 -4.58 1.34
N LEU A 41 -4.94 -3.78 0.68
CA LEU A 41 -3.48 -3.94 0.74
C LEU A 41 -2.95 -3.78 2.18
N MET A 42 -3.47 -2.81 2.93
CA MET A 42 -3.10 -2.61 4.34
C MET A 42 -3.60 -3.76 5.22
N ALA A 43 -4.83 -4.22 5.01
CA ALA A 43 -5.45 -5.29 5.79
C ALA A 43 -4.89 -6.68 5.46
N ARG A 44 -4.47 -6.92 4.21
CA ARG A 44 -4.06 -8.24 3.71
C ARG A 44 -2.56 -8.28 3.43
N PRO A 45 -1.74 -8.90 4.29
CA PRO A 45 -0.31 -9.10 4.02
C PRO A 45 -0.06 -9.97 2.78
N GLU A 46 -1.00 -10.84 2.42
CA GLU A 46 -0.89 -11.73 1.27
C GLU A 46 -0.84 -10.97 -0.07
N LEU A 47 -1.63 -9.90 -0.21
CA LEU A 47 -1.65 -9.08 -1.43
C LEU A 47 -0.32 -8.37 -1.64
N ARG A 48 0.31 -7.94 -0.54
CA ARG A 48 1.61 -7.27 -0.55
C ARG A 48 2.74 -8.21 -0.89
N GLN A 49 2.70 -9.44 -0.39
CA GLN A 49 3.68 -10.46 -0.75
C GLN A 49 3.54 -10.94 -2.20
N LYS A 50 2.31 -10.89 -2.76
CA LYS A 50 2.07 -11.12 -4.19
C LYS A 50 2.52 -9.97 -5.08
N LEU A 51 2.84 -8.82 -4.48
CA LEU A 51 3.19 -7.61 -5.19
C LEU A 51 4.68 -7.63 -5.54
N ASP A 52 4.95 -7.59 -6.83
CA ASP A 52 6.32 -7.53 -7.34
C ASP A 52 6.81 -6.08 -7.27
N LEU A 53 7.37 -5.67 -6.12
CA LEU A 53 7.91 -4.32 -5.91
C LEU A 53 8.89 -3.90 -7.01
N LYS A 54 9.61 -4.86 -7.61
CA LYS A 54 10.55 -4.64 -8.72
C LYS A 54 9.89 -3.96 -9.93
N LYS A 55 8.59 -4.17 -10.17
CA LYS A 55 7.85 -3.52 -11.26
C LYS A 55 7.58 -2.03 -11.00
N TYR A 56 7.60 -1.63 -9.74
CA TYR A 56 7.31 -0.27 -9.28
C TYR A 56 8.59 0.50 -8.96
N VAL A 57 9.76 -0.14 -9.13
CA VAL A 57 11.06 0.53 -9.00
C VAL A 57 11.21 1.50 -10.16
N SER A 58 11.40 2.77 -9.84
CA SER A 58 11.68 3.84 -10.79
C SER A 58 12.95 4.57 -10.41
N ALA A 59 13.39 5.50 -11.26
CA ALA A 59 14.57 6.34 -10.99
C ALA A 59 14.43 7.15 -9.69
N ASP A 60 13.21 7.60 -9.38
CA ASP A 60 12.88 8.36 -8.16
C ASP A 60 12.56 7.49 -6.94
N VAL A 61 12.14 6.23 -7.15
CA VAL A 61 11.70 5.34 -6.07
C VAL A 61 12.43 4.01 -6.17
N GLY A 62 13.45 3.84 -5.33
CA GLY A 62 14.25 2.62 -5.26
C GLY A 62 13.54 1.48 -4.51
N LEU A 63 14.07 0.26 -4.69
CA LEU A 63 13.71 -0.92 -3.88
C LEU A 63 13.68 -0.68 -2.36
N PRO A 64 14.67 -0.01 -1.73
CA PRO A 64 14.64 0.20 -0.28
C PRO A 64 13.44 1.06 0.14
N THR A 65 13.14 2.12 -0.61
CA THR A 65 11.97 2.99 -0.35
C THR A 65 10.66 2.22 -0.47
N LEU A 66 10.54 1.34 -1.47
CA LEU A 66 9.36 0.49 -1.64
C LEU A 66 9.18 -0.51 -0.50
N GLN A 67 10.28 -1.10 -0.01
CA GLN A 67 10.23 -2.02 1.13
C GLN A 67 9.84 -1.30 2.43
N ASP A 68 10.29 -0.05 2.61
CA ASP A 68 9.88 0.79 3.74
C ASP A 68 8.40 1.11 3.66
N ILE A 69 7.89 1.58 2.52
CA ILE A 69 6.46 1.83 2.32
C ILE A 69 5.65 0.57 2.61
N MET A 70 6.09 -0.58 2.12
CA MET A 70 5.39 -1.85 2.33
C MET A 70 5.39 -2.28 3.81
N SER A 71 6.47 -1.97 4.53
CA SER A 71 6.60 -2.19 5.97
C SER A 71 5.74 -1.23 6.79
N GLU A 72 5.62 0.04 6.38
CA GLU A 72 4.73 1.02 6.98
C GLU A 72 3.26 0.68 6.77
N LEU A 73 2.90 0.25 5.55
CA LEU A 73 1.58 -0.31 5.26
C LEU A 73 1.30 -1.56 6.12
N ALA A 74 2.33 -2.32 6.52
CA ALA A 74 2.21 -3.52 7.36
C ALA A 74 2.00 -3.22 8.83
N LYS A 75 2.44 -2.06 9.28
CA LYS A 75 2.30 -1.61 10.66
C LYS A 75 2.04 -0.11 10.66
N PRO A 76 0.77 0.32 10.51
CA PRO A 76 0.41 1.72 10.75
C PRO A 76 0.83 2.07 12.19
N GLY A 77 1.94 2.82 12.34
CA GLY A 77 2.50 3.19 13.64
C GLY A 77 3.81 2.51 14.05
N ARG A 78 4.60 1.92 13.13
CA ARG A 78 5.98 1.50 13.47
C ARG A 78 6.88 2.74 13.60
N ASP A 79 7.04 3.22 14.83
CA ASP A 79 8.05 4.21 15.23
C ASP A 79 9.46 3.66 14.88
N PRO A 80 10.29 4.37 14.10
CA PRO A 80 11.59 3.88 13.60
C PRO A 80 12.73 4.04 14.63
N ARG A 81 12.47 3.75 15.91
CA ARG A 81 13.45 3.89 16.99
C ARG A 81 14.28 2.62 17.19
#